data_AF-A0A5C5VK58-F1
#
_entry.id   AF-A0A5C5VK58-F1
#
_cell.length_a   1.000
_cell.length_b   1.000
_cell.length_c   1.000
_cell.angle_alpha   90.00
_cell.angle_beta   90.00
_cell.angle_gamma   90.00
#
_symmetry.space_group_name_H-M   'P 1'
#
loop_
_entity.id
_entity.type
_entity.pdbx_description
1 polymer ?
#
loop_
_entity_poly.entity_id
_entity_poly.type
_entity_poly.pdbx_seq_one_letter_code
_entity_poly.pdbx_strand_id
1 'polypeptide(L)'
;MTYNPALGRNQAASPTPKPHAVGMGVRVRCASGEELTLQQLEQIEALDDAVFAALDGDATALDESVRLYRQTARDTHPAALDESREQYLKKAEAIVADYQAEPGGSLARTFAALEILTLVAE
;
A
#
# COMPACT_ATOMS: atom_id res chain seq x y z
N MET A 1 -63.69 -30.15 -19.68
CA MET A 1 -63.88 -29.52 -18.36
C MET A 1 -62.77 -30.07 -17.47
N THR A 2 -61.74 -29.36 -17.00
CA THR A 2 -61.58 -27.92 -16.74
C THR A 2 -60.07 -27.68 -16.49
N TYR A 3 -59.52 -26.64 -17.13
CA TYR A 3 -58.33 -25.83 -16.78
C TYR A 3 -56.94 -26.45 -16.55
N ASN A 4 -56.01 -26.05 -17.43
CA ASN A 4 -54.58 -25.85 -17.17
C ASN A 4 -54.41 -24.34 -16.83
N PRO A 5 -53.51 -23.89 -15.93
CA PRO A 5 -52.25 -23.40 -16.49
C PRO A 5 -51.00 -23.45 -15.55
N ALA A 6 -49.83 -23.60 -16.21
CA ALA A 6 -48.58 -22.90 -15.94
C ALA A 6 -48.01 -22.88 -14.51
N LEU A 7 -47.13 -23.84 -14.20
CA LEU A 7 -46.07 -23.62 -13.21
C LEU A 7 -44.95 -22.79 -13.85
N GLY A 8 -45.07 -21.48 -13.69
CA GLY A 8 -43.99 -20.53 -13.94
C GLY A 8 -42.94 -20.57 -12.82
N ARG A 9 -41.68 -20.40 -13.24
CA ARG A 9 -40.52 -19.78 -12.57
C ARG A 9 -40.32 -20.01 -11.06
N ASN A 10 -39.13 -20.49 -10.71
CA ASN A 10 -38.22 -19.78 -9.80
C ASN A 10 -36.77 -20.22 -10.09
N GLN A 11 -36.16 -19.66 -11.13
CA GLN A 11 -34.70 -19.53 -11.14
C GLN A 11 -34.38 -18.46 -10.09
N ALA A 12 -33.79 -18.87 -8.96
CA ALA A 12 -33.18 -17.94 -8.04
C ALA A 12 -32.04 -17.26 -8.80
N ALA A 13 -32.27 -16.03 -9.22
CA ALA A 13 -31.21 -15.16 -9.72
C ALA A 13 -30.24 -14.94 -8.56
N SER A 14 -29.02 -15.47 -8.70
CA SER A 14 -27.90 -15.09 -7.85
C SER A 14 -27.78 -13.56 -7.86
N PRO A 15 -27.60 -12.92 -6.70
CA PRO A 15 -27.60 -11.46 -6.62
C PRO A 15 -26.46 -10.92 -7.47
N THR A 16 -26.83 -10.15 -8.50
CA THR A 16 -25.92 -9.28 -9.24
C THR A 16 -25.21 -8.38 -8.22
N PRO A 17 -23.88 -8.30 -8.20
CA PRO A 17 -23.21 -7.31 -7.37
C PRO A 17 -23.69 -5.94 -7.85
N LYS A 18 -24.34 -5.20 -6.94
CA LYS A 18 -24.74 -3.81 -7.19
C LYS A 18 -23.46 -3.03 -7.53
N PRO A 19 -23.43 -2.23 -8.61
CA PRO A 19 -22.35 -1.28 -8.78
C PRO A 19 -22.36 -0.38 -7.56
N HIS A 20 -21.27 -0.41 -6.78
CA HIS A 20 -21.06 0.54 -5.71
C HIS A 20 -21.18 1.93 -6.32
N ALA A 21 -22.19 2.69 -5.88
CA ALA A 21 -22.40 4.05 -6.32
C ALA A 21 -21.11 4.83 -6.01
N VAL A 22 -20.45 5.28 -7.07
CA VAL A 22 -19.24 6.10 -7.01
C VAL A 22 -19.65 7.45 -6.43
N GLY A 23 -19.62 7.56 -5.10
CA GLY A 23 -19.78 8.82 -4.41
C GLY A 23 -18.64 9.74 -4.81
N MET A 24 -18.96 11.01 -5.11
CA MET A 24 -18.06 12.13 -5.39
C MET A 24 -16.64 11.90 -4.84
N GLY A 25 -15.79 11.30 -5.67
CA GLY A 25 -14.53 10.71 -5.23
C GLY A 25 -13.48 11.77 -4.96
N VAL A 26 -12.77 11.63 -3.84
CA VAL A 26 -11.50 12.31 -3.63
C VAL A 26 -10.58 11.89 -4.76
N ARG A 27 -10.11 12.86 -5.55
CA ARG A 27 -9.18 12.63 -6.66
C ARG A 27 -7.79 12.99 -6.17
N VAL A 28 -6.96 11.97 -5.96
CA VAL A 28 -5.56 12.14 -5.57
C VAL A 28 -4.74 12.23 -6.85
N ARG A 29 -3.84 13.21 -6.90
CA ARG A 29 -2.88 13.37 -8.00
C ARG A 29 -1.48 13.28 -7.42
N CYS A 30 -0.57 12.61 -8.14
CA CYS A 30 0.85 12.67 -7.81
C CYS A 30 1.46 13.98 -8.31
N ALA A 31 2.72 14.25 -7.94
CA ALA A 31 3.45 15.45 -8.34
C ALA A 31 3.48 15.72 -9.86
N SER A 32 3.38 14.69 -10.72
CA SER A 32 3.30 14.88 -12.19
C SER A 32 1.93 15.39 -12.67
N GLY A 33 0.93 15.42 -11.78
CA GLY A 33 -0.44 15.84 -12.06
C GLY A 33 -1.36 14.70 -12.53
N GLU A 34 -0.84 13.48 -12.67
CA GLU A 34 -1.63 12.29 -13.00
C GLU A 34 -2.52 11.86 -11.82
N GLU A 35 -3.76 11.47 -12.11
CA GLU A 35 -4.68 10.96 -11.09
C GLU A 35 -4.35 9.50 -10.78
N LEU A 36 -4.22 9.19 -9.49
CA LEU A 36 -4.03 7.82 -9.03
C LEU A 36 -5.37 7.10 -8.99
N THR A 37 -5.36 5.84 -9.42
CA THR A 37 -6.50 4.95 -9.18
C THR A 37 -6.59 4.60 -7.70
N LEU A 38 -7.78 4.21 -7.23
CA LEU A 38 -7.95 3.75 -5.84
C LEU A 38 -7.03 2.57 -5.51
N GLN A 39 -6.86 1.63 -6.44
CA GLN A 39 -5.97 0.49 -6.25
C GLN A 39 -4.50 0.93 -6.05
N GLN A 40 -4.03 1.91 -6.84
CA GLN A 40 -2.66 2.42 -6.69
C GLN A 40 -2.49 3.16 -5.36
N LEU A 41 -3.50 3.89 -4.93
CA LEU A 41 -3.51 4.55 -3.62
C LEU A 41 -3.43 3.52 -2.48
N GLU A 42 -4.28 2.48 -2.52
CA GLU A 42 -4.26 1.38 -1.54
C GLU A 42 -2.92 0.64 -1.50
N GLN A 43 -2.26 0.48 -2.66
CA GLN A 43 -0.92 -0.14 -2.75
C GLN A 43 0.17 0.73 -2.10
N ILE A 44 0.08 2.06 -2.26
CA ILE A 44 1.01 2.99 -1.61
C ILE A 44 0.77 3.02 -0.10
N GLU A 45 -0.50 3.07 0.34
CA GLU A 45 -0.85 3.05 1.77
C GLU A 45 -0.38 1.76 2.45
N ALA A 46 -0.60 0.60 1.82
CA ALA A 46 -0.12 -0.68 2.36
C ALA A 46 1.42 -0.74 2.44
N LEU A 47 2.11 -0.13 1.48
CA LEU A 47 3.56 0.00 1.51
C LEU A 47 4.02 0.94 2.64
N ASP A 48 3.38 2.10 2.81
CA ASP A 48 3.67 3.04 3.89
C ASP A 48 3.58 2.34 5.26
N ASP A 49 2.49 1.64 5.51
CA ASP A 49 2.27 0.91 6.75
C ASP A 49 3.37 -0.13 7.02
N ALA A 50 3.74 -0.91 6.00
CA ALA A 50 4.80 -1.91 6.12
C ALA A 50 6.18 -1.29 6.37
N VAL A 51 6.53 -0.22 5.64
CA VAL A 51 7.82 0.45 5.80
C VAL A 51 7.93 1.10 7.17
N PHE A 52 6.90 1.81 7.64
CA PHE A 52 6.96 2.46 8.95
C PHE A 52 6.96 1.46 10.10
N ALA A 53 6.20 0.37 10.02
CA ALA A 53 6.27 -0.72 10.99
C ALA A 53 7.67 -1.37 11.01
N ALA A 54 8.30 -1.57 9.84
CA ALA A 54 9.67 -2.07 9.76
C ALA A 54 10.67 -1.13 10.45
N LEU A 55 10.57 0.19 10.19
CA LEU A 55 11.42 1.22 10.81
C LEU A 55 11.21 1.35 12.33
N ASP A 56 10.09 0.87 12.86
CA ASP A 56 9.82 0.74 14.29
C ASP A 56 10.32 -0.60 14.89
N GLY A 57 10.88 -1.48 14.05
CA GLY A 57 11.60 -2.69 14.44
C GLY A 57 10.84 -4.00 14.21
N ASP A 58 9.75 -3.97 13.45
CA ASP A 58 9.02 -5.19 13.08
C ASP A 58 9.73 -5.92 11.92
N ALA A 59 10.30 -7.08 12.22
CA ALA A 59 10.99 -7.91 11.24
C ALA A 59 10.05 -8.50 10.17
N THR A 60 8.80 -8.80 10.52
CA THR A 60 7.82 -9.32 9.55
C THR A 60 7.40 -8.23 8.57
N ALA A 61 7.22 -7.00 9.08
CA ALA A 61 6.94 -5.85 8.23
C ALA A 61 8.13 -5.52 7.31
N LEU A 62 9.37 -5.72 7.77
CA LEU A 62 10.55 -5.53 6.94
C LEU A 62 10.56 -6.47 5.72
N ASP A 63 10.35 -7.77 5.93
CA ASP A 63 10.25 -8.74 4.82
C ASP A 63 9.12 -8.38 3.85
N GLU A 64 7.97 -7.96 4.37
CA GLU A 64 6.81 -7.58 3.58
C GLU A 64 7.05 -6.28 2.79
N SER A 65 7.78 -5.32 3.36
CA SER A 65 8.09 -4.04 2.71
C SER A 65 8.86 -4.23 1.41
N VAL A 66 9.80 -5.20 1.34
CA VAL A 66 10.54 -5.53 0.12
C VAL A 66 9.60 -6.03 -0.99
N ARG A 67 8.64 -6.89 -0.63
CA ARG A 67 7.66 -7.45 -1.56
C ARG A 67 6.74 -6.36 -2.08
N LEU A 68 6.19 -5.54 -1.18
CA LEU A 68 5.27 -4.46 -1.50
C LEU A 68 5.97 -3.38 -2.33
N TYR A 69 7.19 -2.98 -1.98
CA TYR A 69 7.92 -1.93 -2.69
C TYR A 69 8.11 -2.30 -4.16
N ARG A 70 8.58 -3.52 -4.42
CA ARG A 70 8.77 -4.03 -5.79
C ARG A 70 7.47 -4.20 -6.55
N GLN A 71 6.37 -4.49 -5.87
CA GLN A 71 5.05 -4.57 -6.50
C GLN A 71 4.56 -3.16 -6.85
N THR A 72 4.54 -2.24 -5.89
CA THR A 72 4.10 -0.86 -6.06
C THR A 72 4.93 -0.15 -7.12
N ALA A 73 6.26 -0.31 -7.14
CA ALA A 73 7.14 0.29 -8.15
C ALA A 73 6.87 -0.22 -9.58
N ARG A 74 6.31 -1.43 -9.74
CA ARG A 74 5.91 -1.97 -11.05
C ARG A 74 4.52 -1.49 -11.49
N ASP A 75 3.61 -1.33 -10.52
CA ASP A 75 2.18 -1.12 -10.77
C ASP A 75 1.77 0.37 -10.71
N THR A 76 2.64 1.23 -10.18
CA THR A 76 2.39 2.68 -10.02
C THR A 76 3.31 3.54 -10.89
N HIS A 77 2.85 4.75 -11.21
CA HIS A 77 3.71 5.73 -11.87
C HIS A 77 4.85 6.15 -10.92
N PRO A 78 6.11 6.29 -11.37
CA PRO A 78 7.25 6.61 -10.49
C PRO A 78 7.02 7.83 -9.60
N ALA A 79 6.48 8.92 -10.16
CA ALA A 79 6.15 10.14 -9.43
C ALA A 79 5.14 9.95 -8.28
N ALA A 80 4.37 8.87 -8.27
CA ALA A 80 3.46 8.54 -7.17
C ALA A 80 4.21 7.93 -5.97
N LEU A 81 5.29 7.21 -6.24
CA LEU A 81 6.12 6.56 -5.22
C LEU A 81 7.21 7.49 -4.69
N ASP A 82 7.66 8.45 -5.49
CA ASP A 82 8.71 9.41 -5.12
C ASP A 82 8.38 10.17 -3.81
N GLU A 83 7.13 10.60 -3.65
CA GLU A 83 6.69 11.33 -2.44
C GLU A 83 6.82 10.49 -1.18
N SER A 84 6.36 9.23 -1.20
CA SER A 84 6.51 8.30 -0.08
C SER A 84 7.97 7.93 0.16
N ARG A 85 8.74 7.72 -0.91
CA ARG A 85 10.17 7.38 -0.86
C ARG A 85 10.98 8.43 -0.11
N GLU A 86 10.72 9.71 -0.35
CA GLU A 86 11.38 10.80 0.39
C GLU A 86 11.14 10.71 1.90
N GLN A 87 9.93 10.34 2.33
CA GLN A 87 9.62 10.17 3.75
C GLN A 87 10.32 8.95 4.34
N TYR A 88 10.40 7.85 3.60
CA TYR A 88 11.11 6.65 4.03
C TYR A 88 12.60 6.94 4.25
N LEU A 89 13.25 7.58 3.26
CA LEU A 89 14.65 8.01 3.32
C LEU A 89 14.89 8.86 4.57
N LYS A 90 14.11 9.94 4.73
CA LYS A 90 14.24 10.86 5.86
C LYS A 90 14.13 10.14 7.20
N LYS A 91 13.17 9.22 7.34
CA LYS A 91 12.97 8.48 8.60
C LYS A 91 14.09 7.49 8.87
N ALA A 92 14.54 6.76 7.85
CA ALA A 92 15.63 5.79 7.98
C ALA A 92 16.96 6.47 8.29
N GLU A 93 17.29 7.58 7.61
CA GLU A 93 18.47 8.40 7.90
C GLU A 93 18.48 8.92 9.33
N ALA A 94 17.32 9.40 9.82
CA ALA A 94 17.19 9.85 11.20
C ALA A 94 17.49 8.73 12.21
N ILE A 95 16.98 7.52 11.99
CA ILE A 95 17.25 6.36 12.85
C ILE A 95 18.74 6.01 12.88
N VAL A 96 19.42 6.07 11.73
CA VAL A 96 20.87 5.82 11.64
C VAL A 96 21.65 6.91 12.37
N ALA A 97 21.29 8.18 12.19
CA ALA A 97 21.93 9.31 12.86
C ALA A 97 21.75 9.22 14.39
N ASP A 98 20.56 8.88 14.87
CA ASP A 98 20.27 8.70 16.29
C ASP A 98 21.16 7.59 16.90
N TYR A 99 21.31 6.46 16.21
CA TYR A 99 22.19 5.37 16.67
C TYR A 99 23.67 5.77 16.72
N GLN A 100 24.12 6.60 15.77
CA GLN A 100 25.51 7.10 15.76
C GLN A 100 25.77 8.08 16.92
N ALA A 101 24.78 8.90 17.26
CA ALA A 101 24.88 9.86 18.36
C ALA A 101 24.83 9.18 19.73
N GLU A 102 23.97 8.17 19.89
CA GLU A 102 23.81 7.39 21.12
C GLU A 102 23.84 5.87 20.85
N PRO A 103 25.05 5.29 20.77
CA PRO A 103 25.22 3.86 20.58
C PRO A 103 24.66 3.09 21.79
N GLY A 104 23.54 2.39 21.58
CA GLY A 104 22.75 1.76 22.64
C GLY A 104 21.25 1.70 22.33
N GLY A 105 20.81 2.41 21.29
CA GLY A 105 19.46 2.30 20.73
C GLY A 105 19.12 0.91 20.18
N SER A 106 17.88 0.77 19.69
CA SER A 106 17.38 -0.50 19.15
C SER A 106 18.13 -0.92 17.89
N LEU A 107 18.96 -1.96 18.00
CA LEU A 107 19.66 -2.57 16.85
C LEU A 107 18.69 -3.01 15.75
N ALA A 108 17.52 -3.54 16.13
CA ALA A 108 16.50 -3.96 15.16
C ALA A 108 16.05 -2.80 14.28
N ARG A 109 15.82 -1.62 14.88
CA ARG A 109 15.43 -0.41 14.13
C ARG A 109 16.56 0.09 13.24
N THR A 110 17.80 0.05 13.73
CA THR A 110 18.97 0.46 12.92
C THR A 110 19.18 -0.47 11.73
N PHE A 111 19.06 -1.79 11.91
CA PHE A 111 19.12 -2.74 10.78
C PHE A 111 17.99 -2.52 9.79
N ALA A 112 16.75 -2.40 10.26
CA ALA A 112 15.61 -2.12 9.38
C ALA A 112 15.81 -0.80 8.60
N ALA A 113 16.34 0.24 9.23
CA ALA A 113 16.65 1.50 8.54
C ALA A 113 17.69 1.32 7.42
N LEU A 114 18.77 0.57 7.66
CA LEU A 114 19.78 0.29 6.62
C LEU A 114 19.21 -0.52 5.45
N GLU A 115 18.34 -1.49 5.74
CA GLU A 115 17.67 -2.30 4.72
C GLU A 115 16.71 -1.44 3.90
N ILE A 116 15.90 -0.58 4.53
CA ILE A 116 15.02 0.35 3.83
C ILE A 116 15.82 1.34 2.96
N LEU A 117 16.93 1.90 3.46
CA LEU A 117 17.81 2.77 2.66
C LEU A 117 18.34 2.06 1.41
N THR A 118 18.67 0.78 1.54
CA THR A 118 19.14 -0.04 0.43
C THR A 118 18.02 -0.32 -0.57
N LEU A 119 16.84 -0.73 -0.06
CA LEU A 119 15.66 -1.05 -0.86
C LEU A 119 15.24 0.12 -1.75
N VAL A 120 15.18 1.33 -1.19
CA VAL A 120 14.72 2.51 -1.93
C VAL A 120 15.82 3.13 -2.82
N ALA A 121 17.03 2.59 -2.81
CA ALA A 121 18.10 3.00 -3.72
C ALA A 121 18.17 2.15 -5.00
N GLU A 122 17.43 1.02 -5.06
CA GLU A 122 17.24 0.20 -6.27
C GLU A 122 16.48 0.95 -7.38
#